data_AF-A0A6J6BJD1-F1
#
_entry.id   AF-A0A6J6BJD1-F1
#
_cell.length_a   1.000
_cell.length_b   1.000
_cell.length_c   1.000
_cell.angle_alpha   90.00
_cell.angle_beta   90.00
_cell.angle_gamma   90.00
#
_symmetry.space_group_name_H-M   'P 1'
#
loop_
_entity.id
_entity.type
_entity.pdbx_description
1 polymer ?
#
loop_
_entity_poly.entity_id
_entity_poly.type
_entity_poly.pdbx_seq_one_letter_code
_entity_poly.pdbx_strand_id
1 'polypeptide(L)'
;MTSHASANLALPRGTELPANVVYLVKSELQSISALGNAVQDSIAQINENAVRPTPAESNRIAISETQAEILRLLAEGYTNAAIAVRRGTSLRATEALVQRTFSTLGLKNDEDFNPRVLAVRMWQEDKVVIR
;
A
#
# COMPACT_ATOMS: atom_id res chain seq x y z
N MET A 1 0.06 11.34 -10.76
CA MET A 1 0.42 9.95 -11.09
C MET A 1 0.65 9.22 -9.77
N THR A 2 -0.09 8.14 -9.51
CA THR A 2 -0.16 7.49 -8.20
C THR A 2 0.84 6.35 -8.10
N SER A 3 1.74 6.39 -7.09
CA SER A 3 2.78 5.39 -6.83
C SER A 3 2.30 4.22 -5.94
N HIS A 4 1.05 3.79 -6.07
CA HIS A 4 0.48 2.80 -5.14
C HIS A 4 0.23 1.45 -5.82
N ALA A 5 0.51 0.36 -5.10
CA ALA A 5 0.52 -1.02 -5.61
C ALA A 5 -0.87 -1.58 -5.90
N SER A 6 -1.89 -0.92 -5.37
CA SER A 6 -3.26 -1.38 -5.44
C SER A 6 -4.18 -0.18 -5.40
N ALA A 7 -5.28 -0.24 -6.15
CA ALA A 7 -6.28 0.82 -6.18
C ALA A 7 -6.85 1.14 -4.79
N ASN A 8 -6.99 0.15 -3.91
CA ASN A 8 -7.43 0.34 -2.52
C ASN A 8 -6.47 1.16 -1.65
N LEU A 9 -5.21 1.31 -2.03
CA LEU A 9 -4.25 2.20 -1.36
C LEU A 9 -4.41 3.66 -1.80
N ALA A 10 -4.94 3.87 -3.01
CA ALA A 10 -5.17 5.18 -3.60
C ALA A 10 -6.61 5.70 -3.40
N LEU A 11 -7.55 4.86 -2.98
CA LEU A 11 -8.98 5.18 -2.85
C LEU A 11 -9.47 5.20 -1.38
N PRO A 12 -10.46 6.06 -1.04
CA PRO A 12 -11.14 6.01 0.26
C PRO A 12 -11.87 4.68 0.50
N ARG A 13 -11.95 4.22 1.76
CA ARG A 13 -12.67 2.99 2.15
C ARG A 13 -14.09 2.96 1.58
N GLY A 14 -14.45 1.86 0.93
CA GLY A 14 -15.78 1.63 0.36
C GLY A 14 -15.94 2.05 -1.10
N THR A 15 -14.87 2.52 -1.75
CA THR A 15 -14.89 2.82 -3.18
C THR A 15 -14.38 1.61 -3.97
N GLU A 16 -15.27 0.85 -4.56
CA GLU A 16 -14.89 -0.16 -5.55
C GLU A 16 -14.61 0.53 -6.89
N LEU A 17 -13.59 0.04 -7.60
CA LEU A 17 -13.37 0.48 -8.97
C LEU A 17 -14.59 0.09 -9.82
N PRO A 18 -15.10 0.97 -10.71
CA PRO A 18 -16.12 0.60 -11.67
C PRO A 18 -15.67 -0.63 -12.47
N ALA A 19 -16.62 -1.47 -12.87
CA ALA A 19 -16.34 -2.52 -13.84
C ALA A 19 -15.66 -1.88 -15.08
N ASN A 20 -14.60 -2.52 -15.58
CA ASN A 20 -13.85 -2.13 -16.78
C ASN A 20 -12.77 -1.04 -16.57
N VAL A 21 -12.20 -0.90 -15.37
CA VAL A 21 -11.04 -0.02 -15.12
C VAL A 21 -9.81 -0.84 -14.79
N VAL A 22 -8.73 -0.64 -15.57
CA VAL A 22 -7.41 -1.22 -15.30
C VAL A 22 -6.57 -0.25 -14.49
N TYR A 23 -6.09 -0.71 -13.33
CA TYR A 23 -5.18 0.05 -12.46
C TYR A 23 -3.74 -0.37 -12.74
N LEU A 24 -2.88 0.58 -13.10
CA LEU A 24 -1.48 0.35 -13.48
C LEU A 24 -0.53 1.06 -12.51
N VAL A 25 0.48 0.33 -12.03
CA VAL A 25 1.51 0.85 -11.12
C VAL A 25 2.71 1.35 -11.94
N LYS A 26 3.12 2.60 -11.72
CA LYS A 26 4.17 3.25 -12.51
C LYS A 26 5.54 2.60 -12.41
N SER A 27 5.85 1.88 -11.33
CA SER A 27 7.09 1.11 -11.14
C SER A 27 7.14 -0.20 -11.93
N GLU A 28 6.00 -0.68 -12.43
CA GLU A 28 5.89 -1.92 -13.22
C GLU A 28 5.94 -1.68 -14.74
N LEU A 29 5.93 -0.41 -15.17
CA LEU A 29 6.07 -0.03 -16.57
C LEU A 29 7.53 -0.06 -17.01
N GLN A 30 8.04 -1.26 -17.29
CA GLN A 30 9.40 -1.44 -17.82
C GLN A 30 9.51 -1.11 -19.32
N SER A 31 8.40 -0.97 -20.05
CA SER A 31 8.39 -0.46 -21.43
C SER A 31 7.02 0.11 -21.85
N ILE A 32 7.02 0.98 -22.87
CA ILE A 32 5.82 1.56 -23.50
C ILE A 32 4.89 0.51 -24.11
N SER A 33 5.42 -0.66 -24.52
CA SER A 33 4.63 -1.74 -25.10
C SER A 33 3.64 -2.35 -24.10
N ALA A 34 3.98 -2.36 -22.80
CA ALA A 34 3.11 -2.86 -21.74
C ALA A 34 1.83 -2.02 -21.55
N LEU A 35 1.89 -0.71 -21.83
CA LEU A 35 0.71 0.17 -21.81
C LEU A 35 -0.24 -0.14 -22.96
N GLY A 36 0.30 -0.42 -24.15
CA GLY A 36 -0.51 -0.78 -25.32
C GLY A 36 -1.32 -2.06 -25.10
N ASN A 37 -0.69 -3.07 -24.48
CA ASN A 37 -1.34 -4.33 -24.16
C ASN A 37 -2.44 -4.15 -23.10
N ALA A 38 -2.18 -3.39 -22.03
CA ALA A 38 -3.17 -3.14 -20.98
C ALA A 38 -4.43 -2.40 -21.50
N VAL A 39 -4.28 -1.51 -22.49
CA VAL A 39 -5.41 -0.85 -23.17
C VAL A 39 -6.16 -1.84 -24.06
N GLN A 40 -5.45 -2.71 -24.78
CA GLN A 40 -6.05 -3.74 -25.62
C GLN A 40 -6.84 -4.76 -24.79
N ASP A 41 -6.31 -5.17 -23.64
CA ASP A 41 -6.93 -6.13 -22.71
C ASP A 41 -8.16 -5.53 -22.01
N SER A 42 -8.12 -4.23 -21.69
CA SER A 42 -9.27 -3.47 -21.17
C SER A 42 -10.42 -3.38 -22.17
N ILE A 43 -10.11 -3.29 -23.48
CA ILE A 43 -11.11 -3.23 -24.55
C ILE A 43 -11.67 -4.63 -24.84
N ALA A 44 -10.85 -5.67 -24.69
CA ALA A 44 -11.23 -7.06 -24.95
C ALA A 44 -12.10 -7.69 -23.85
N GLN A 45 -12.37 -6.99 -22.73
CA GLN A 45 -13.19 -7.47 -21.62
C GLN A 45 -12.70 -8.81 -21.01
N ILE A 46 -11.43 -9.16 -21.19
CA ILE A 46 -10.83 -10.39 -20.65
C ILE A 46 -10.48 -10.17 -19.17
N ASN A 47 -11.50 -10.11 -18.32
CA ASN A 47 -11.39 -10.00 -16.86
C ASN A 47 -11.13 -11.37 -16.20
N GLU A 48 -10.25 -12.19 -16.75
CA GLU A 48 -9.85 -13.46 -16.10
C GLU A 48 -8.43 -13.42 -15.52
N ASN A 49 -7.60 -12.47 -15.95
CA ASN A 49 -6.19 -12.42 -15.57
C ASN A 49 -5.75 -11.02 -15.15
N ALA A 50 -6.55 -10.31 -14.35
CA ALA A 50 -5.96 -9.31 -13.47
C ALA A 50 -5.14 -10.09 -12.44
N VAL A 51 -3.91 -10.46 -12.82
CA VAL A 51 -2.92 -11.14 -11.99
C VAL A 51 -2.80 -10.30 -10.73
N ARG A 52 -3.52 -10.67 -9.68
CA ARG A 52 -3.17 -10.23 -8.33
C ARG A 52 -1.77 -10.77 -8.13
N PRO A 53 -0.74 -9.91 -8.04
CA PRO A 53 0.60 -10.41 -7.76
C PRO A 53 0.51 -11.15 -6.43
N THR A 54 0.70 -12.46 -6.47
CA THR A 54 0.81 -13.24 -5.24
C THR A 54 2.10 -12.78 -4.54
N PRO A 55 2.12 -12.71 -3.20
CA PRO A 55 3.30 -12.24 -2.45
C PRO A 55 4.60 -13.00 -2.78
N ALA A 56 4.52 -14.16 -3.42
CA ALA A 56 5.67 -14.97 -3.81
C ALA A 56 6.41 -14.44 -5.06
N GLU A 57 5.74 -13.71 -5.97
CA GLU A 57 6.33 -13.26 -7.25
C GLU A 57 6.85 -11.82 -7.21
N SER A 58 6.52 -11.08 -6.17
CA SER A 58 6.97 -9.70 -5.96
C SER A 58 7.67 -9.63 -4.62
N ASN A 59 8.83 -8.99 -4.53
CA ASN A 59 9.62 -8.79 -3.30
C ASN A 59 8.92 -7.85 -2.28
N ARG A 60 7.61 -8.03 -2.08
CA ARG A 60 6.68 -7.18 -1.34
C ARG A 60 6.35 -7.83 0.00
N ILE A 61 6.28 -7.01 1.03
CA ILE A 61 5.97 -7.46 2.38
C ILE A 61 4.45 -7.52 2.56
N ALA A 62 3.94 -8.68 2.94
CA ALA A 62 2.52 -8.87 3.23
C ALA A 62 2.15 -8.26 4.59
N ILE A 63 1.14 -7.39 4.63
CA ILE A 63 0.65 -6.71 5.82
C ILE A 63 -0.87 -6.87 5.97
N SER A 64 -1.40 -6.77 7.19
CA SER A 64 -2.85 -6.78 7.43
C SER A 64 -3.52 -5.46 7.01
N GLU A 65 -4.84 -5.49 6.80
CA GLU A 65 -5.63 -4.27 6.54
C GLU A 65 -5.43 -3.18 7.61
N THR A 66 -5.36 -3.60 8.88
CA THR A 66 -5.11 -2.69 10.01
C THR A 66 -3.73 -2.06 9.97
N GLN A 67 -2.71 -2.78 9.48
CA GLN A 67 -1.35 -2.25 9.30
C GLN A 67 -1.30 -1.31 8.09
N ALA A 68 -2.00 -1.64 7.01
CA ALA A 68 -2.10 -0.79 5.83
C ALA A 68 -2.78 0.55 6.13
N GLU A 69 -3.86 0.53 6.93
CA GLU A 69 -4.53 1.74 7.40
C GLU A 69 -3.57 2.64 8.21
N ILE A 70 -2.76 2.04 9.10
CA ILE A 70 -1.76 2.79 9.86
C ILE A 70 -0.73 3.41 8.93
N LEU A 71 -0.16 2.67 7.97
CA LEU A 71 0.80 3.22 7.03
C LEU A 71 0.23 4.38 6.22
N ARG A 72 -1.04 4.29 5.80
CA ARG A 72 -1.73 5.39 5.12
C ARG A 72 -1.80 6.64 6.00
N LEU A 73 -2.24 6.51 7.25
CA LEU A 73 -2.31 7.63 8.18
C LEU A 73 -0.92 8.21 8.52
N LEU A 74 0.10 7.36 8.61
CA LEU A 74 1.47 7.80 8.80
C LEU A 74 1.96 8.62 7.60
N ALA A 75 1.65 8.19 6.38
CA ALA A 75 2.00 8.85 5.12
C ALA A 75 1.24 10.17 4.90
N GLU A 76 0.00 10.26 5.39
CA GLU A 76 -0.77 11.51 5.48
C GLU A 76 -0.21 12.49 6.54
N GLY A 77 0.78 12.07 7.34
CA GLY A 77 1.49 12.92 8.31
C GLY A 77 0.88 12.94 9.71
N TYR A 78 -0.09 12.07 10.04
CA TYR A 78 -0.74 12.09 11.35
C TYR A 78 0.15 11.60 12.48
N THR A 79 0.18 12.32 13.61
CA THR A 79 0.84 11.88 14.85
C THR A 79 0.13 10.67 15.47
N ASN A 80 0.81 9.90 16.33
CA ASN A 80 0.19 8.77 17.02
C ASN A 80 -1.04 9.18 17.85
N ALA A 81 -1.02 10.38 18.44
CA ALA A 81 -2.17 10.94 19.15
C ALA A 81 -3.36 11.21 18.21
N ALA A 82 -3.12 11.81 17.04
CA ALA A 82 -4.18 12.06 16.07
C ALA A 82 -4.73 10.77 15.45
N ILE A 83 -3.87 9.77 15.23
CA ILE A 83 -4.27 8.43 14.80
C ILE A 83 -5.16 7.77 15.86
N ALA A 84 -4.79 7.87 17.14
CA ALA A 84 -5.54 7.31 18.26
C ALA A 84 -6.97 7.87 18.30
N VAL A 85 -7.10 9.20 18.20
CA VAL A 85 -8.40 9.89 18.13
C VAL A 85 -9.20 9.42 16.92
N ARG A 86 -8.61 9.41 15.72
CA ARG A 86 -9.30 9.03 14.48
C ARG A 86 -9.77 7.57 14.47
N ARG A 87 -9.03 6.67 15.11
CA ARG A 87 -9.36 5.24 15.19
C ARG A 87 -10.20 4.90 16.42
N GLY A 88 -10.47 5.85 17.32
CA GLY A 88 -11.17 5.58 18.58
C GLY A 88 -10.41 4.63 19.51
N THR A 89 -9.08 4.61 19.44
CA THR A 89 -8.22 3.74 20.25
C THR A 89 -7.38 4.56 21.23
N SER A 90 -6.86 3.93 22.28
CA SER A 90 -5.94 4.62 23.19
C SER A 90 -4.61 4.97 22.50
N LEU A 91 -3.91 5.99 23.01
CA LEU A 91 -2.56 6.35 22.53
C LEU A 91 -1.61 5.15 22.59
N ARG A 92 -1.59 4.45 23.74
CA ARG A 92 -0.80 3.24 23.96
C ARG A 92 -1.11 2.13 22.97
N ALA A 93 -2.38 1.88 22.68
CA ALA A 93 -2.77 0.87 21.69
C ALA A 93 -2.30 1.26 20.27
N THR A 94 -2.33 2.55 19.95
CA THR A 94 -1.87 3.07 18.67
C THR A 94 -0.36 2.93 18.53
N GLU A 95 0.41 3.31 19.56
CA GLU A 95 1.87 3.13 19.60
C GLU A 95 2.27 1.66 19.43
N ALA A 96 1.60 0.75 20.13
CA ALA A 96 1.85 -0.68 20.02
C ALA A 96 1.56 -1.21 18.60
N LEU A 97 0.49 -0.74 17.96
CA LEU A 97 0.15 -1.12 16.58
C LEU A 97 1.18 -0.56 15.58
N VAL A 98 1.62 0.67 15.75
CA VAL A 98 2.67 1.28 14.93
C VAL A 98 3.97 0.48 15.06
N GLN A 99 4.39 0.14 16.28
CA GLN A 99 5.62 -0.62 16.49
C GLN A 99 5.55 -2.04 15.89
N ARG A 100 4.38 -2.69 15.98
CA ARG A 100 4.14 -3.97 15.32
C ARG A 100 4.21 -3.85 13.81
N THR A 101 3.67 -2.77 13.24
CA THR A 101 3.73 -2.49 11.81
C THR A 101 5.19 -2.32 11.35
N PHE A 102 6.01 -1.56 12.07
CA PHE A 102 7.44 -1.43 11.79
C PHE A 102 8.17 -2.77 11.85
N SER A 103 7.85 -3.57 12.88
CA SER A 103 8.43 -4.91 13.03
C SER A 103 8.08 -5.82 11.85
N THR A 104 6.83 -5.78 11.37
CA THR A 104 6.40 -6.54 10.16
C THR A 104 7.14 -6.08 8.91
N LEU A 105 7.43 -4.78 8.78
CA LEU A 105 8.22 -4.24 7.68
C LEU A 105 9.73 -4.52 7.80
N GLY A 106 10.17 -5.21 8.86
CA GLY A 106 11.58 -5.45 9.13
C GLY A 106 12.34 -4.20 9.58
N LEU A 107 11.63 -3.13 9.93
CA LEU A 107 12.21 -1.87 10.40
C LEU A 107 12.52 -2.00 11.89
N LYS A 108 13.80 -1.91 12.24
CA LYS A 108 14.28 -1.88 13.62
C LYS A 108 14.51 -0.44 14.06
N ASN A 109 14.61 -0.25 15.38
CA ASN A 109 15.13 1.00 15.92
C ASN A 109 16.61 1.05 15.54
N ASP A 110 16.93 1.96 14.63
CA ASP A 110 18.27 2.27 14.16
C ASP A 110 18.58 3.70 14.63
N GLU A 111 19.80 3.96 15.08
CA GLU A 111 20.20 5.29 15.54
C GLU A 111 20.33 6.29 14.38
N ASP A 112 20.65 5.79 13.18
CA ASP A 112 20.88 6.62 12.00
C ASP A 112 19.57 6.90 11.23
N PHE A 113 18.53 6.09 11.43
CA PHE A 113 17.32 6.15 10.62
C PHE A 113 16.03 6.18 11.44
N ASN A 114 15.14 7.10 11.08
CA ASN A 114 13.82 7.16 11.66
C ASN A 114 12.90 6.08 11.03
N PRO A 115 12.44 5.08 11.81
CA PRO A 115 11.63 3.97 11.29
C PRO A 115 10.30 4.44 10.72
N ARG A 116 9.75 5.56 11.20
CA ARG A 116 8.52 6.14 10.67
C ARG A 116 8.70 6.64 9.24
N VAL A 117 9.82 7.32 8.95
CA VAL A 117 10.13 7.83 7.61
C VAL A 117 10.38 6.68 6.66
N LEU A 118 11.13 5.66 7.11
CA LEU A 118 11.35 4.44 6.32
C LEU A 118 10.04 3.70 6.00
N ALA A 119 9.14 3.58 6.97
CA ALA A 119 7.84 2.93 6.76
C ALA A 119 6.99 3.66 5.72
N VAL A 120 6.93 5.00 5.80
CA VAL A 120 6.23 5.83 4.80
C VAL A 120 6.86 5.69 3.42
N ARG A 121 8.19 5.67 3.35
CA ARG A 121 8.92 5.46 2.10
C ARG A 121 8.59 4.10 1.48
N MET A 122 8.60 3.02 2.26
CA MET A 122 8.24 1.68 1.77
C MET A 122 6.79 1.62 1.27
N TRP A 123 5.88 2.34 1.92
CA TRP A 123 4.49 2.48 1.48
C TRP A 123 4.34 3.24 0.15
N GLN A 124 5.22 4.22 -0.11
CA GLN A 124 5.25 4.99 -1.37
C GLN A 124 6.01 4.28 -2.51
N GLU A 125 6.95 3.39 -2.18
CA GLU A 125 7.81 2.65 -3.13
C GLU A 125 7.25 1.29 -3.55
N ASP A 126 5.96 1.03 -3.30
CA ASP A 126 5.30 -0.20 -3.74
C ASP A 126 5.77 -1.50 -3.07
N LYS A 127 6.45 -1.39 -1.93
CA LYS A 127 7.11 -2.51 -1.24
C LYS A 127 6.18 -3.32 -0.32
N VAL A 128 4.89 -2.97 -0.26
CA VAL A 128 3.92 -3.58 0.66
C VAL A 128 2.67 -4.03 -0.07
N VAL A 129 2.12 -5.18 0.33
CA VAL A 129 0.88 -5.75 -0.22
C VAL A 129 -0.05 -6.17 0.92
N ILE A 130 -1.35 -5.99 0.76
CA ILE A 130 -2.34 -6.43 1.75
C ILE A 130 -2.56 -7.94 1.58
N ARG A 131 -2.45 -8.69 2.68
CA ARG A 131 -2.70 -10.15 2.72
C ARG A 131 -4.17 -10.51 2.59
#